data_AF-A0A428Q2R9-F1
#
_entry.id   AF-A0A428Q2R9-F1
#
_cell.length_a   1.000
_cell.length_b   1.000
_cell.length_c   1.000
_cell.angle_alpha   90.00
_cell.angle_beta   90.00
_cell.angle_gamma   90.00
#
_symmetry.space_group_name_H-M   'P 1'
#
loop_
_entity.id
_entity.type
_entity.pdbx_description
1 polymer ?
#
loop_
_entity_poly.entity_id
_entity_poly.type
_entity_poly.pdbx_seq_one_letter_code
_entity_poly.pdbx_strand_id
1 'polypeptide(L)'
;MTAFMQCTADTQITLQLSAAVSRLVRTVHLGSDELLRVALSINEQLLAWKEGLPEDMLMETSHHGNIAMALSLYSFYISMIRVHMALIHPRALDDPIRTPQTKPMAQMAWDACTASARAMINIACNLASEPFYQLWGTLCYPLSAVFMLFLAILDDPGSETAQADVDGIGDFVGFLERLGRDGCDVNRLLVGCRKLLDVASFARTIVQEAEHPQDAETIVMLAQLEATRQKLSGVKDWLQLVLGFLSNLPMLREEAEATFSEIFGGDVPEGVYGRFVPDLFKSHTNNFSFDF
;
A
#
# COMPACT_ATOMS: atom_id res chain seq x y z
N MET A 1 -27.76 -3.97 24.87
CA MET A 1 -26.57 -4.33 25.70
C MET A 1 -25.39 -4.73 24.82
N THR A 2 -25.60 -5.50 23.75
CA THR A 2 -24.61 -5.87 22.73
C THR A 2 -23.97 -4.67 22.01
N ALA A 3 -24.75 -3.69 21.55
CA ALA A 3 -24.22 -2.50 20.87
C ALA A 3 -23.31 -1.60 21.74
N PHE A 4 -23.50 -1.62 23.07
CA PHE A 4 -22.69 -0.81 24.00
C PHE A 4 -21.35 -1.50 24.33
N MET A 5 -21.33 -2.84 24.34
CA MET A 5 -20.09 -3.63 24.44
C MET A 5 -19.27 -3.57 23.14
N GLN A 6 -19.92 -3.52 21.98
CA GLN A 6 -19.25 -3.35 20.68
C GLN A 6 -18.49 -2.01 20.59
N CYS A 7 -19.14 -0.91 20.97
CA CYS A 7 -18.55 0.43 20.93
C CYS A 7 -17.35 0.61 21.89
N THR A 8 -17.39 -0.05 23.06
CA THR A 8 -16.26 -0.02 24.01
C THR A 8 -15.10 -0.90 23.56
N ALA A 9 -15.37 -2.04 22.92
CA ALA A 9 -14.34 -2.85 22.28
C ALA A 9 -13.68 -2.08 21.13
N ASP A 10 -14.45 -1.46 20.23
CA ASP A 10 -13.94 -0.68 19.09
C ASP A 10 -13.02 0.48 19.52
N THR A 11 -13.34 1.14 20.64
CA THR A 11 -12.53 2.26 21.16
C THR A 11 -11.22 1.76 21.79
N GLN A 12 -11.28 0.68 22.57
CA GLN A 12 -10.10 0.03 23.17
C GLN A 12 -9.16 -0.51 22.08
N ILE A 13 -9.73 -1.09 21.03
CA ILE A 13 -9.05 -1.65 19.86
C ILE A 13 -8.34 -0.55 19.06
N THR A 14 -9.04 0.54 18.77
CA THR A 14 -8.45 1.69 18.05
C THR A 14 -7.29 2.30 18.84
N LEU A 15 -7.40 2.35 20.17
CA LEU A 15 -6.33 2.79 21.05
C LEU A 15 -5.13 1.83 21.04
N GLN A 16 -5.33 0.51 21.02
CA GLN A 16 -4.25 -0.46 20.93
C GLN A 16 -3.52 -0.42 19.59
N LEU A 17 -4.27 -0.34 18.48
CA LEU A 17 -3.70 -0.18 17.13
C LEU A 17 -2.94 1.15 17.03
N SER A 18 -3.51 2.25 17.52
CA SER A 18 -2.85 3.56 17.56
C SER A 18 -1.59 3.56 18.43
N ALA A 19 -1.60 2.87 19.57
CA ALA A 19 -0.44 2.71 20.43
C ALA A 19 0.65 1.85 19.78
N ALA A 20 0.28 0.76 19.10
CA ALA A 20 1.20 -0.09 18.35
C ALA A 20 1.85 0.68 17.19
N VAL A 21 1.06 1.42 16.40
CA VAL A 21 1.54 2.32 15.35
C VAL A 21 2.46 3.40 15.92
N SER A 22 2.09 4.03 17.04
CA SER A 22 2.90 5.07 17.69
C SER A 22 4.23 4.51 18.21
N ARG A 23 4.26 3.24 18.66
CA ARG A 23 5.49 2.56 19.06
C ARG A 23 6.38 2.28 17.86
N LEU A 24 5.83 1.80 16.74
CA LEU A 24 6.54 1.59 15.48
C LEU A 24 7.15 2.89 14.92
N VAL A 25 6.44 4.01 14.99
CA VAL A 25 6.99 5.31 14.54
C VAL A 25 8.19 5.74 15.41
N ARG A 26 8.20 5.38 16.69
CA ARG A 26 9.30 5.70 17.63
C ARG A 26 10.49 4.75 17.54
N THR A 27 10.38 3.61 16.85
CA THR A 27 11.47 2.63 16.76
C THR A 27 12.60 3.01 15.80
N VAL A 28 12.50 4.14 15.10
CA VAL A 28 13.49 4.64 14.10
C VAL A 28 14.88 4.90 14.70
N HIS A 29 15.05 4.85 16.03
CA HIS A 29 16.32 5.06 16.73
C HIS A 29 16.78 3.87 17.60
N LEU A 30 16.17 2.69 17.45
CA LEU A 30 16.54 1.50 18.24
C LEU A 30 17.66 0.71 17.57
N GLY A 31 18.52 0.06 18.38
CA GLY A 31 19.46 -0.93 17.88
C GLY A 31 18.76 -2.16 17.28
N SER A 32 19.41 -2.87 16.36
CA SER A 32 18.82 -3.97 15.56
C SER A 32 18.10 -5.03 16.41
N ASP A 33 18.69 -5.46 17.53
CA ASP A 33 18.11 -6.47 18.43
C ASP A 33 16.89 -5.98 19.23
N GLU A 34 16.84 -4.68 19.54
CA GLU A 34 15.70 -4.08 20.22
C GLU A 34 14.55 -3.86 19.24
N LEU A 35 14.86 -3.43 18.01
CA LEU A 35 13.88 -3.30 16.93
C LEU A 35 13.21 -4.65 16.63
N LEU A 36 14.00 -5.74 16.53
CA LEU A 36 13.47 -7.08 16.30
C LEU A 36 12.52 -7.52 17.43
N ARG A 37 12.90 -7.32 18.69
CA ARG A 37 12.05 -7.68 19.85
C ARG A 37 10.75 -6.88 19.87
N VAL A 38 10.82 -5.58 19.61
CA VAL A 38 9.63 -4.72 19.54
C VAL A 38 8.73 -5.12 18.38
N ALA A 39 9.30 -5.39 17.20
CA ALA A 39 8.55 -5.83 16.02
C ALA A 39 7.80 -7.15 16.26
N LEU A 40 8.46 -8.17 16.84
CA LEU A 40 7.83 -9.46 17.18
C LEU A 40 6.70 -9.29 18.21
N SER A 41 6.94 -8.51 19.27
CA SER A 41 5.92 -8.23 20.28
C SER A 41 4.69 -7.52 19.69
N ILE A 42 4.89 -6.61 18.73
CA ILE A 42 3.79 -5.94 18.05
C ILE A 42 3.06 -6.91 17.12
N ASN A 43 3.80 -7.74 16.37
CA ASN A 43 3.21 -8.78 15.52
C ASN A 43 2.28 -9.72 16.30
N GLU A 44 2.72 -10.20 17.47
CA GLU A 44 1.90 -11.04 18.35
C GLU A 44 0.63 -10.32 18.82
N GLN A 45 0.74 -9.06 19.23
CA GLN A 45 -0.43 -8.26 19.64
C GLN A 45 -1.41 -8.03 18.50
N LEU A 46 -0.92 -7.77 17.29
CA LEU A 46 -1.74 -7.60 16.10
C LEU A 46 -2.48 -8.90 15.75
N LEU A 47 -1.78 -10.04 15.75
CA LEU A 47 -2.41 -11.34 15.47
C LEU A 47 -3.45 -11.72 16.52
N ALA A 48 -3.11 -11.58 17.81
CA ALA A 48 -4.06 -11.82 18.89
C ALA A 48 -5.30 -10.92 18.79
N TRP A 49 -5.13 -9.68 18.33
CA TRP A 49 -6.25 -8.80 18.03
C TRP A 49 -7.13 -9.36 16.90
N LYS A 50 -6.53 -9.75 15.76
CA LYS A 50 -7.28 -10.29 14.61
C LYS A 50 -8.02 -11.59 14.98
N GLU A 51 -7.38 -12.47 15.74
CA GLU A 51 -7.97 -13.73 16.22
C GLU A 51 -9.10 -13.51 17.24
N GLY A 52 -9.08 -12.38 17.95
CA GLY A 52 -10.14 -11.99 18.89
C GLY A 52 -11.37 -11.38 18.22
N LEU A 53 -11.37 -11.17 16.91
CA LEU A 53 -12.51 -10.59 16.20
C LEU A 53 -13.64 -11.64 16.03
N PRO A 54 -14.90 -11.24 16.27
CA PRO A 54 -16.07 -12.02 15.85
C PRO A 54 -16.05 -12.37 14.35
N GLU A 55 -16.56 -13.55 14.01
CA GLU A 55 -16.56 -14.06 12.62
C GLU A 55 -17.35 -13.15 11.66
N ASP A 56 -18.39 -12.47 12.14
CA ASP A 56 -19.20 -11.50 11.38
C ASP A 56 -18.47 -10.18 11.07
N MET A 57 -17.34 -9.91 11.75
CA MET A 57 -16.48 -8.76 11.50
C MET A 57 -15.38 -9.04 10.48
N LEU A 58 -15.12 -10.31 10.16
CA LEU A 58 -14.23 -10.68 9.08
C LEU A 58 -14.96 -10.37 7.77
N MET A 59 -14.54 -9.29 7.08
CA MET A 59 -15.09 -8.77 5.82
C MET A 59 -15.01 -9.75 4.61
N GLU A 60 -14.89 -11.05 4.89
CA GLU A 60 -14.76 -12.15 3.92
C GLU A 60 -16.13 -12.70 3.48
N THR A 61 -17.23 -12.39 4.20
CA THR A 61 -18.57 -12.98 3.93
C THR A 61 -19.76 -12.00 3.91
N SER A 62 -19.58 -10.74 4.31
CA SER A 62 -20.68 -9.79 4.53
C SER A 62 -20.80 -8.76 3.38
N HIS A 63 -21.89 -8.85 2.61
CA HIS A 63 -22.22 -7.94 1.49
C HIS A 63 -22.69 -6.52 1.89
N HIS A 64 -22.53 -6.13 3.16
CA HIS A 64 -22.87 -4.78 3.64
C HIS A 64 -21.59 -4.17 4.23
N GLY A 65 -20.89 -3.40 3.41
CA GLY A 65 -19.61 -2.79 3.76
C GLY A 65 -19.73 -1.94 5.03
N ASN A 66 -19.08 -2.35 6.11
CA ASN A 66 -18.95 -1.52 7.30
C ASN A 66 -17.64 -0.73 7.19
N ILE A 67 -17.71 0.53 6.78
CA ILE A 67 -16.53 1.40 6.62
C ILE A 67 -15.70 1.46 7.90
N ALA A 68 -16.32 1.48 9.08
CA ALA A 68 -15.58 1.53 10.35
C ALA A 68 -14.75 0.25 10.55
N MET A 69 -15.35 -0.92 10.27
CA MET A 69 -14.63 -2.20 10.32
C MET A 69 -13.51 -2.27 9.27
N ALA A 70 -13.79 -1.80 8.05
CA ALA A 70 -12.79 -1.74 7.01
C ALA A 70 -11.60 -0.86 7.42
N LEU A 71 -11.83 0.30 8.03
CA LEU A 71 -10.77 1.17 8.57
C LEU A 71 -9.95 0.49 9.65
N SER A 72 -10.57 -0.28 10.55
CA SER A 72 -9.86 -1.07 11.56
C SER A 72 -8.98 -2.15 10.92
N LEU A 73 -9.51 -2.89 9.94
CA LEU A 73 -8.76 -3.91 9.21
C LEU A 73 -7.63 -3.31 8.36
N TYR A 74 -7.88 -2.18 7.70
CA TYR A 74 -6.84 -1.42 7.00
C TYR A 74 -5.72 -0.99 7.95
N SER A 75 -6.08 -0.50 9.14
CA SER A 75 -5.11 -0.09 10.17
C SER A 75 -4.30 -1.28 10.68
N PHE A 76 -4.91 -2.45 10.77
CA PHE A 76 -4.20 -3.71 11.07
C PHE A 76 -3.23 -4.08 9.95
N TYR A 77 -3.68 -4.19 8.70
CA TYR A 77 -2.85 -4.66 7.59
C TYR A 77 -1.70 -3.69 7.27
N ILE A 78 -1.93 -2.37 7.34
CA ILE A 78 -0.84 -1.39 7.17
C ILE A 78 0.19 -1.49 8.30
N SER A 79 -0.24 -1.84 9.52
CA SER A 79 0.66 -2.06 10.64
C SER A 79 1.47 -3.34 10.45
N MET A 80 0.85 -4.43 9.97
CA MET A 80 1.55 -5.66 9.60
C MET A 80 2.64 -5.39 8.56
N ILE A 81 2.31 -4.65 7.48
CA ILE A 81 3.29 -4.25 6.47
C ILE A 81 4.45 -3.48 7.11
N ARG A 82 4.16 -2.48 7.96
CA ARG A 82 5.21 -1.69 8.64
C ARG A 82 6.12 -2.56 9.52
N VAL A 83 5.56 -3.48 10.30
CA VAL A 83 6.32 -4.41 11.16
C VAL A 83 7.24 -5.27 10.31
N HIS A 84 6.71 -5.92 9.26
CA HIS A 84 7.49 -6.83 8.43
C HIS A 84 8.52 -6.10 7.56
N MET A 85 8.20 -4.91 7.03
CA MET A 85 9.18 -4.08 6.32
C MET A 85 10.30 -3.62 7.24
N ALA A 86 10.03 -3.31 8.51
CA ALA A 86 11.07 -3.00 9.49
C ALA A 86 12.01 -4.19 9.78
N LEU A 87 11.58 -5.43 9.54
CA LEU A 87 12.43 -6.62 9.62
C LEU A 87 13.28 -6.85 8.36
N ILE A 88 12.84 -6.32 7.21
CA ILE A 88 13.52 -6.44 5.92
C ILE A 88 14.64 -5.39 5.79
N HIS A 89 14.36 -4.11 6.08
CA HIS A 89 15.27 -2.98 5.80
C HIS A 89 16.63 -3.01 6.54
N PRO A 90 16.72 -3.30 7.86
CA PRO A 90 18.00 -3.30 8.58
C PRO A 90 18.96 -4.40 8.11
N ARG A 91 18.41 -5.51 7.57
CA ARG A 91 19.22 -6.68 7.15
C ARG A 91 19.79 -6.53 5.74
N ALA A 92 19.34 -5.55 4.97
CA ALA A 92 19.90 -5.24 3.66
C ALA A 92 21.19 -4.39 3.74
N LEU A 93 21.43 -3.69 4.85
CA LEU A 93 22.56 -2.77 5.03
C LEU A 93 23.78 -3.39 5.74
N ASP A 94 23.57 -4.38 6.64
CA ASP A 94 24.63 -4.85 7.56
C ASP A 94 25.32 -6.18 7.18
N ASP A 95 24.90 -6.89 6.13
CA ASP A 95 25.49 -8.22 5.84
C ASP A 95 25.73 -8.49 4.34
N PRO A 96 26.97 -8.28 3.81
CA PRO A 96 27.35 -8.74 2.47
C PRO A 96 27.48 -10.26 2.37
N ILE A 97 27.40 -11.00 3.49
CA ILE A 97 27.40 -12.46 3.53
C ILE A 97 26.01 -12.91 3.99
N ARG A 98 25.07 -12.96 3.04
CA ARG A 98 23.74 -13.59 3.23
C ARG A 98 23.89 -15.00 3.82
N THR A 99 23.78 -15.13 5.14
CA THR A 99 23.79 -16.43 5.81
C THR A 99 22.51 -17.19 5.42
N PRO A 100 22.55 -18.51 5.17
CA PRO A 100 21.40 -19.28 4.67
C PRO A 100 20.12 -19.19 5.53
N GLN A 101 20.26 -18.86 6.82
CA GLN A 101 19.16 -18.70 7.79
C GLN A 101 18.42 -17.34 7.68
N THR A 102 19.01 -16.31 7.06
CA THR A 102 18.37 -14.98 6.91
C THR A 102 17.40 -14.93 5.73
N LYS A 103 17.63 -15.75 4.70
CA LYS A 103 16.78 -15.87 3.51
C LYS A 103 15.34 -16.33 3.81
N PRO A 104 15.07 -17.37 4.63
CA PRO A 104 13.70 -17.80 4.91
C PRO A 104 12.92 -16.76 5.73
N MET A 105 13.55 -16.06 6.67
CA MET A 105 12.84 -15.06 7.50
C MET A 105 12.49 -13.80 6.71
N ALA A 106 13.37 -13.36 5.81
CA ALA A 106 13.06 -12.25 4.90
C ALA A 106 11.94 -12.63 3.94
N GLN A 107 11.96 -13.84 3.38
CA GLN A 107 10.88 -14.33 2.53
C GLN A 107 9.53 -14.37 3.26
N MET A 108 9.49 -14.93 4.47
CA MET A 108 8.27 -14.95 5.29
C MET A 108 7.72 -13.54 5.58
N ALA A 109 8.62 -12.55 5.77
CA ALA A 109 8.22 -11.16 5.96
C ALA A 109 7.62 -10.55 4.68
N TRP A 110 8.22 -10.84 3.51
CA TRP A 110 7.66 -10.44 2.21
C TRP A 110 6.30 -11.08 1.96
N ASP A 111 6.15 -12.38 2.21
CA ASP A 111 4.89 -13.10 2.05
C ASP A 111 3.79 -12.50 2.94
N ALA A 112 4.13 -12.11 4.17
CA ALA A 112 3.21 -11.43 5.08
C ALA A 112 2.82 -10.02 4.58
N CYS A 113 3.76 -9.26 4.02
CA CYS A 113 3.49 -7.96 3.40
C CYS A 113 2.55 -8.10 2.19
N THR A 114 2.83 -9.02 1.26
CA THR A 114 2.02 -9.18 0.05
C THR A 114 0.65 -9.78 0.38
N ALA A 115 0.55 -10.71 1.33
CA ALA A 115 -0.73 -11.21 1.83
C ALA A 115 -1.57 -10.08 2.47
N SER A 116 -0.95 -9.22 3.28
CA SER A 116 -1.62 -8.06 3.88
C SER A 116 -2.11 -7.08 2.81
N ALA A 117 -1.28 -6.79 1.80
CA ALA A 117 -1.64 -5.92 0.70
C ALA A 117 -2.81 -6.48 -0.14
N ARG A 118 -2.78 -7.77 -0.49
CA ARG A 118 -3.91 -8.45 -1.16
C ARG A 118 -5.19 -8.37 -0.34
N ALA A 119 -5.13 -8.56 0.97
CA ALA A 119 -6.30 -8.43 1.85
C ALA A 119 -6.88 -7.00 1.86
N MET A 120 -6.03 -5.97 1.85
CA MET A 120 -6.47 -4.57 1.76
C MET A 120 -7.21 -4.27 0.43
N ILE A 121 -6.71 -4.81 -0.68
CA ILE A 121 -7.39 -4.67 -1.99
C ILE A 121 -8.74 -5.38 -1.98
N ASN A 122 -8.82 -6.59 -1.41
CA ASN A 122 -10.08 -7.32 -1.27
C ASN A 122 -11.11 -6.53 -0.45
N ILE A 123 -10.70 -5.96 0.69
CA ILE A 123 -11.56 -5.08 1.50
C ILE A 123 -12.10 -3.91 0.65
N ALA A 124 -11.25 -3.27 -0.17
CA ALA A 124 -11.69 -2.16 -1.01
C ALA A 124 -12.76 -2.59 -2.02
N CYS A 125 -12.56 -3.76 -2.64
CA CYS A 125 -13.52 -4.32 -3.59
C CYS A 125 -14.88 -4.62 -2.93
N ASN A 126 -14.89 -5.01 -1.66
CA ASN A 126 -16.10 -5.28 -0.88
C ASN A 126 -16.82 -4.01 -0.38
N LEU A 127 -16.17 -2.84 -0.44
CA LEU A 127 -16.78 -1.55 -0.11
C LEU A 127 -17.46 -0.86 -1.30
N ALA A 128 -17.49 -1.46 -2.49
CA ALA A 128 -17.92 -0.79 -3.72
C ALA A 128 -19.36 -0.20 -3.70
N SER A 129 -20.22 -0.63 -2.76
CA SER A 129 -21.57 -0.07 -2.58
C SER A 129 -21.62 1.26 -1.82
N GLU A 130 -20.53 1.66 -1.16
CA GLU A 130 -20.51 2.85 -0.33
C GLU A 130 -20.43 4.16 -1.14
N PRO A 131 -20.96 5.28 -0.63
CA PRO A 131 -20.84 6.58 -1.26
C PRO A 131 -19.38 6.98 -1.57
N PHE A 132 -19.17 7.54 -2.77
CA PHE A 132 -17.82 7.87 -3.27
C PHE A 132 -16.98 8.74 -2.33
N TYR A 133 -17.59 9.73 -1.65
CA TYR A 133 -16.84 10.60 -0.73
C TYR A 133 -16.26 9.83 0.48
N GLN A 134 -16.93 8.77 0.92
CA GLN A 134 -16.43 7.89 1.99
C GLN A 134 -15.34 6.97 1.45
N LEU A 135 -15.56 6.41 0.26
CA LEU A 135 -14.55 5.60 -0.42
C LEU A 135 -13.26 6.38 -0.66
N TRP A 136 -13.35 7.63 -1.12
CA TRP A 136 -12.20 8.50 -1.37
C TRP A 136 -11.31 8.63 -0.13
N GLY A 137 -11.91 8.83 1.05
CA GLY A 137 -11.20 8.90 2.33
C GLY A 137 -10.45 7.61 2.70
N THR A 138 -10.84 6.48 2.11
CA THR A 138 -10.20 5.17 2.33
C THR A 138 -9.26 4.73 1.21
N LEU A 139 -9.29 5.36 0.02
CA LEU A 139 -8.51 4.91 -1.15
C LEU A 139 -6.98 4.93 -0.92
N CYS A 140 -6.51 5.70 0.07
CA CYS A 140 -5.11 5.71 0.44
C CYS A 140 -4.60 4.33 0.92
N TYR A 141 -5.47 3.52 1.53
CA TYR A 141 -5.12 2.18 1.99
C TYR A 141 -4.91 1.19 0.82
N PRO A 142 -5.89 0.90 -0.05
CA PRO A 142 -5.66 -0.02 -1.15
C PRO A 142 -4.63 0.48 -2.16
N LEU A 143 -4.47 1.80 -2.35
CA LEU A 143 -3.36 2.31 -3.16
C LEU A 143 -1.99 2.04 -2.51
N SER A 144 -1.88 2.12 -1.18
CA SER A 144 -0.63 1.74 -0.50
C SER A 144 -0.33 0.24 -0.65
N ALA A 145 -1.38 -0.59 -0.66
CA ALA A 145 -1.25 -2.01 -0.96
C ALA A 145 -0.79 -2.26 -2.40
N VAL A 146 -1.32 -1.53 -3.39
CA VAL A 146 -0.82 -1.60 -4.78
C VAL A 146 0.66 -1.27 -4.85
N PHE A 147 1.13 -0.23 -4.15
CA PHE A 147 2.56 0.12 -4.14
C PHE A 147 3.42 -0.95 -3.48
N MET A 148 2.91 -1.60 -2.42
CA MET A 148 3.59 -2.71 -1.76
C MET A 148 3.69 -3.95 -2.68
N LEU A 149 2.60 -4.34 -3.35
CA LEU A 149 2.63 -5.42 -4.34
C LEU A 149 3.55 -5.09 -5.51
N PHE A 150 3.51 -3.85 -5.99
CA PHE A 150 4.39 -3.38 -7.05
C PHE A 150 5.86 -3.50 -6.68
N LEU A 151 6.26 -3.06 -5.48
CA LEU A 151 7.63 -3.26 -5.00
C LEU A 151 8.00 -4.75 -4.91
N ALA A 152 7.12 -5.61 -4.39
CA ALA A 152 7.40 -7.04 -4.29
C ALA A 152 7.64 -7.68 -5.67
N ILE A 153 6.86 -7.30 -6.68
CA ILE A 153 7.02 -7.76 -8.06
C ILE A 153 8.34 -7.24 -8.65
N LEU A 154 8.73 -6.00 -8.37
CA LEU A 154 10.02 -5.47 -8.84
C LEU A 154 11.21 -6.13 -8.13
N ASP A 155 11.07 -6.55 -6.88
CA ASP A 155 12.13 -7.23 -6.12
C ASP A 155 12.36 -8.67 -6.58
N ASP A 156 11.30 -9.42 -6.83
CA ASP A 156 11.37 -10.76 -7.39
C ASP A 156 10.25 -11.04 -8.41
N PRO A 157 10.43 -10.61 -9.68
CA PRO A 157 9.43 -10.81 -10.73
C PRO A 157 9.22 -12.27 -11.11
N GLY A 158 10.18 -13.14 -10.76
CA GLY A 158 10.12 -14.59 -10.99
C GLY A 158 9.48 -15.37 -9.84
N SER A 159 9.08 -14.72 -8.75
CA SER A 159 8.51 -15.39 -7.58
C SER A 159 7.20 -16.12 -7.90
N GLU A 160 6.92 -17.19 -7.16
CA GLU A 160 5.70 -18.00 -7.32
C GLU A 160 4.42 -17.18 -7.06
N THR A 161 4.50 -16.12 -6.25
CA THR A 161 3.37 -15.24 -5.93
C THR A 161 3.25 -14.05 -6.87
N ALA A 162 4.25 -13.77 -7.72
CA ALA A 162 4.26 -12.57 -8.56
C ALA A 162 3.04 -12.47 -9.50
N GLN A 163 2.50 -13.61 -9.97
CA GLN A 163 1.24 -13.59 -10.75
C GLN A 163 0.06 -13.13 -9.89
N ALA A 164 -0.09 -13.69 -8.69
CA ALA A 164 -1.18 -13.34 -7.78
C ALA A 164 -1.08 -11.86 -7.34
N ASP A 165 0.14 -11.33 -7.20
CA ASP A 165 0.36 -9.93 -6.87
C ASP A 165 -0.01 -9.00 -8.06
N VAL A 166 0.30 -9.39 -9.30
CA VAL A 166 -0.18 -8.70 -10.52
C VAL A 166 -1.70 -8.73 -10.60
N ASP A 167 -2.32 -9.90 -10.39
CA ASP A 167 -3.77 -10.08 -10.41
C ASP A 167 -4.43 -9.19 -9.35
N GLY A 168 -3.84 -9.09 -8.15
CA GLY A 168 -4.31 -8.18 -7.10
C GLY A 168 -4.26 -6.70 -7.49
N ILE A 169 -3.21 -6.24 -8.19
CA ILE A 169 -3.19 -4.88 -8.76
C ILE A 169 -4.31 -4.73 -9.82
N GLY A 170 -4.52 -5.78 -10.63
CA GLY A 170 -5.61 -5.87 -11.61
C GLY A 170 -7.00 -5.74 -10.99
N ASP A 171 -7.26 -6.41 -9.87
CA ASP A 171 -8.52 -6.34 -9.13
C ASP A 171 -8.82 -4.90 -8.67
N PHE A 172 -7.79 -4.19 -8.19
CA PHE A 172 -7.94 -2.78 -7.82
C PHE A 172 -8.21 -1.88 -9.03
N VAL A 173 -7.53 -2.12 -10.16
CA VAL A 173 -7.83 -1.44 -11.43
C VAL A 173 -9.28 -1.67 -11.84
N GLY A 174 -9.74 -2.93 -11.83
CA GLY A 174 -11.13 -3.28 -12.15
C GLY A 174 -12.15 -2.66 -11.18
N PHE A 175 -11.79 -2.48 -9.91
CA PHE A 175 -12.58 -1.73 -8.94
C PHE A 175 -12.69 -0.24 -9.30
N LEU A 176 -11.57 0.42 -9.64
CA LEU A 176 -11.58 1.82 -10.08
C LEU A 176 -12.35 2.01 -11.40
N GLU A 177 -12.30 1.03 -12.32
CA GLU A 177 -13.10 1.05 -13.55
C GLU A 177 -14.61 1.00 -13.27
N ARG A 178 -15.04 0.22 -12.27
CA ARG A 178 -16.45 0.22 -11.82
C ARG A 178 -16.83 1.59 -11.28
N LEU A 179 -16.03 2.16 -10.38
CA LEU A 179 -16.28 3.50 -9.84
C LEU A 179 -16.36 4.57 -10.94
N GLY A 180 -15.46 4.52 -11.93
CA GLY A 180 -15.48 5.43 -13.07
C GLY A 180 -16.74 5.29 -13.94
N ARG A 181 -17.20 4.06 -14.18
CA ARG A 181 -18.48 3.81 -14.89
C ARG A 181 -19.69 4.32 -14.12
N ASP A 182 -19.64 4.31 -12.80
CA ASP A 182 -20.68 4.83 -11.91
C ASP A 182 -20.64 6.37 -11.78
N GLY A 183 -19.75 7.04 -12.53
CA GLY A 183 -19.65 8.50 -12.58
C GLY A 183 -18.74 9.12 -11.51
N CYS A 184 -17.97 8.31 -10.78
CA CYS A 184 -16.98 8.82 -9.84
C CYS A 184 -15.76 9.38 -10.57
N ASP A 185 -15.26 10.54 -10.15
CA ASP A 185 -14.04 11.13 -10.70
C ASP A 185 -12.80 10.40 -10.15
N VAL A 186 -12.45 9.27 -10.77
CA VAL A 186 -11.27 8.45 -10.42
C VAL A 186 -10.32 8.25 -11.60
N ASN A 187 -10.55 8.94 -12.72
CA ASN A 187 -9.83 8.69 -13.98
C ASN A 187 -8.31 8.85 -13.85
N ARG A 188 -7.86 9.87 -13.13
CA ARG A 188 -6.41 10.12 -12.91
C ARG A 188 -5.77 8.98 -12.13
N LEU A 189 -6.43 8.53 -11.07
CA LEU A 189 -5.98 7.41 -10.24
C LEU A 189 -5.99 6.11 -11.06
N LEU A 190 -7.07 5.85 -11.81
CA LEU A 190 -7.20 4.69 -12.67
C LEU A 190 -6.09 4.60 -13.72
N VAL A 191 -5.77 5.72 -14.40
CA VAL A 191 -4.67 5.78 -15.37
C VAL A 191 -3.33 5.49 -14.70
N GLY A 192 -3.08 6.03 -13.51
CA GLY A 192 -1.87 5.73 -12.73
C GLY A 192 -1.75 4.26 -12.37
N CYS A 193 -2.81 3.66 -11.83
CA CYS A 193 -2.83 2.25 -11.45
C CYS A 193 -2.71 1.30 -12.65
N ARG A 194 -3.31 1.63 -13.80
CA ARG A 194 -3.10 0.86 -15.05
C ARG A 194 -1.64 0.90 -15.48
N LYS A 195 -0.99 2.06 -15.42
CA LYS A 195 0.45 2.16 -15.75
C LYS A 195 1.30 1.29 -14.84
N LEU A 196 0.99 1.24 -13.54
CA LEU A 196 1.67 0.33 -12.61
C LEU A 196 1.43 -1.14 -12.95
N LEU A 197 0.19 -1.51 -13.30
CA LEU A 197 -0.16 -2.86 -13.72
C LEU A 197 0.58 -3.29 -14.99
N ASP A 198 0.65 -2.42 -16.00
CA ASP A 198 1.36 -2.67 -17.26
C ASP A 198 2.84 -2.91 -17.00
N VAL A 199 3.46 -2.04 -16.19
CA VAL A 199 4.87 -2.16 -15.80
C VAL A 199 5.14 -3.44 -15.01
N ALA A 200 4.27 -3.79 -14.05
CA ALA A 200 4.39 -5.00 -13.26
C ALA A 200 4.29 -6.26 -14.14
N SER A 201 3.33 -6.28 -15.07
CA SER A 201 3.15 -7.38 -16.02
C SER A 201 4.34 -7.53 -16.95
N PHE A 202 4.90 -6.40 -17.40
CA PHE A 202 6.11 -6.37 -18.22
C PHE A 202 7.33 -6.95 -17.49
N ALA A 203 7.58 -6.52 -16.24
CA ALA A 203 8.71 -7.00 -15.44
C ALA A 203 8.72 -8.54 -15.32
N ARG A 204 7.54 -9.14 -15.17
CA ARG A 204 7.39 -10.60 -15.12
C ARG A 204 7.60 -11.29 -16.46
N THR A 205 7.03 -10.73 -17.52
CA THR A 205 7.12 -11.28 -18.87
C THR A 205 8.58 -11.40 -19.30
N ILE A 206 9.41 -10.38 -19.03
CA ILE A 206 10.85 -10.42 -19.30
C ILE A 206 11.54 -11.63 -18.65
N VAL A 207 11.26 -11.89 -17.36
CA VAL A 207 11.92 -12.98 -16.64
C VAL A 207 11.52 -14.33 -17.22
N GLN A 208 10.27 -14.48 -17.67
CA GLN A 208 9.79 -15.70 -18.31
C GLN A 208 10.37 -15.91 -19.71
N GLU A 209 10.65 -14.82 -20.42
CA GLU A 209 11.15 -14.84 -21.81
C GLU A 209 12.68 -14.67 -21.92
N ALA A 210 13.41 -14.70 -20.80
CA ALA A 210 14.84 -14.38 -20.64
C ALA A 210 15.82 -15.18 -21.52
N GLU A 211 15.33 -16.13 -22.34
CA GLU A 211 16.11 -16.82 -23.37
C GLU A 211 16.35 -15.95 -24.63
N HIS A 212 15.65 -14.83 -24.80
CA HIS A 212 15.75 -13.98 -25.99
C HIS A 212 16.68 -12.76 -25.82
N PRO A 213 17.41 -12.34 -26.88
CA PRO A 213 18.20 -11.11 -26.86
C PRO A 213 17.28 -9.91 -26.61
N GLN A 214 17.56 -9.16 -25.53
CA GLN A 214 16.82 -7.95 -25.21
C GLN A 214 17.26 -6.81 -26.13
N ASP A 215 16.28 -6.07 -26.65
CA ASP A 215 16.55 -4.86 -27.43
C ASP A 215 16.95 -3.68 -26.53
N ALA A 216 17.40 -2.59 -27.16
CA ALA A 216 17.86 -1.41 -26.44
C ALA A 216 16.75 -0.74 -25.59
N GLU A 217 15.49 -0.83 -26.02
CA GLU A 217 14.34 -0.26 -25.31
C GLU A 217 14.04 -1.04 -24.03
N THR A 218 14.09 -2.37 -24.11
CA THR A 218 13.96 -3.28 -22.96
C THR A 218 15.02 -3.01 -21.90
N ILE A 219 16.27 -2.80 -22.32
CA ILE A 219 17.39 -2.49 -21.40
C ILE A 219 17.15 -1.17 -20.67
N VAL A 220 16.70 -0.13 -21.38
CA VAL A 220 16.38 1.17 -20.76
C VAL A 220 15.24 1.04 -19.76
N MET A 221 14.17 0.30 -20.12
CA MET A 221 13.05 0.07 -19.21
C MET A 221 13.49 -0.71 -17.97
N LEU A 222 14.29 -1.76 -18.10
CA LEU A 222 14.83 -2.50 -16.95
C LEU A 222 15.64 -1.60 -16.00
N ALA A 223 16.45 -0.68 -16.55
CA ALA A 223 17.17 0.29 -15.73
C ALA A 223 16.23 1.24 -14.98
N GLN A 224 15.12 1.67 -15.60
CA GLN A 224 14.09 2.47 -14.94
C GLN A 224 13.36 1.69 -13.83
N LEU A 225 13.10 0.40 -14.05
CA LEU A 225 12.49 -0.48 -13.05
C LEU A 225 13.39 -0.67 -11.85
N GLU A 226 14.69 -0.92 -12.06
CA GLU A 226 15.66 -1.04 -10.98
C GLU A 226 15.79 0.27 -10.19
N ALA A 227 15.85 1.42 -10.87
CA ALA A 227 15.87 2.73 -10.21
C ALA A 227 14.60 2.96 -9.37
N THR A 228 13.44 2.57 -9.90
CA THR A 228 12.16 2.65 -9.18
C THR A 228 12.14 1.73 -7.97
N ARG A 229 12.58 0.47 -8.12
CA ARG A 229 12.70 -0.51 -7.04
C ARG A 229 13.57 0.02 -5.91
N GLN A 230 14.72 0.61 -6.22
CA GLN A 230 15.63 1.20 -5.23
C GLN A 230 14.98 2.35 -4.46
N LYS A 231 14.29 3.27 -5.16
CA LYS A 231 13.54 4.37 -4.52
C LYS A 231 12.45 3.83 -3.59
N LEU A 232 11.65 2.87 -4.07
CA LEU A 232 10.57 2.24 -3.30
C LEU A 232 11.09 1.44 -2.09
N SER A 233 12.25 0.81 -2.21
CA SER A 233 12.93 0.12 -1.10
C SER A 233 13.40 1.08 0.00
N GLY A 234 13.38 2.40 -0.23
CA GLY A 234 13.67 3.41 0.80
C GLY A 234 12.43 3.94 1.51
N VAL A 235 11.22 3.53 1.11
CA VAL A 235 9.96 4.07 1.61
C VAL A 235 9.71 3.58 3.03
N LYS A 236 9.61 4.54 3.97
CA LYS A 236 9.36 4.25 5.39
C LYS A 236 7.88 4.19 5.75
N ASP A 237 7.06 5.00 5.08
CA ASP A 237 5.63 5.07 5.33
C ASP A 237 4.85 5.14 4.01
N TRP A 238 4.39 3.96 3.56
CA TRP A 238 3.58 3.80 2.37
C TRP A 238 2.32 4.67 2.35
N LEU A 239 1.72 4.92 3.52
CA LEU A 239 0.52 5.74 3.61
C LEU A 239 0.84 7.20 3.33
N GLN A 240 1.96 7.72 3.86
CA GLN A 240 2.40 9.10 3.58
C GLN A 240 2.76 9.29 2.11
N LEU A 241 3.46 8.32 1.52
CA LEU A 241 3.79 8.32 0.10
C LEU A 241 2.52 8.43 -0.75
N VAL A 242 1.50 7.64 -0.44
CA VAL A 242 0.21 7.66 -1.13
C VAL A 242 -0.55 8.97 -0.91
N LEU A 243 -0.54 9.51 0.32
CA LEU A 243 -1.15 10.81 0.60
C LEU A 243 -0.52 11.93 -0.24
N GLY A 244 0.75 11.82 -0.63
CA GLY A 244 1.37 12.72 -1.59
C GLY A 244 0.65 12.79 -2.95
N PHE A 245 0.03 11.69 -3.38
CA PHE A 245 -0.76 11.64 -4.62
C PHE A 245 -2.24 11.98 -4.44
N LEU A 246 -2.82 11.72 -3.27
CA LEU A 246 -4.26 11.84 -3.00
C LEU A 246 -4.67 13.06 -2.16
N SER A 247 -3.73 13.89 -1.72
CA SER A 247 -4.00 15.07 -0.86
C SER A 247 -3.40 16.35 -1.42
N ASN A 248 -3.52 17.44 -0.65
CA ASN A 248 -2.92 18.74 -0.93
C ASN A 248 -1.72 19.06 -0.01
N LEU A 249 -0.98 18.04 0.43
CA LEU A 249 0.19 18.18 1.31
C LEU A 249 1.47 18.35 0.47
N PRO A 250 2.06 19.55 0.36
CA PRO A 250 3.13 19.82 -0.61
C PRO A 250 4.38 18.96 -0.42
N MET A 251 4.82 18.80 0.83
CA MET A 251 6.01 18.00 1.17
C MET A 251 5.85 16.53 0.75
N LEU A 252 4.70 15.92 1.04
CA LEU A 252 4.44 14.52 0.69
C LEU A 252 4.31 14.34 -0.82
N ARG A 253 3.76 15.34 -1.52
CA ARG A 253 3.64 15.32 -2.97
C ARG A 253 5.01 15.31 -3.65
N GLU A 254 5.92 16.18 -3.22
CA GLU A 254 7.27 16.23 -3.78
C GLU A 254 8.00 14.90 -3.61
N GLU A 255 7.90 14.29 -2.42
CA GLU A 255 8.46 12.96 -2.15
C GLU A 255 7.83 11.87 -3.05
N ALA A 256 6.50 11.90 -3.21
CA ALA A 256 5.77 10.93 -4.03
C ALA A 256 6.14 11.03 -5.52
N GLU A 257 6.18 12.25 -6.07
CA GLU A 257 6.58 12.51 -7.45
C GLU A 257 8.05 12.11 -7.70
N ALA A 258 8.95 12.40 -6.75
CA ALA A 258 10.36 11.99 -6.86
C ALA A 258 10.53 10.46 -6.84
N THR A 259 9.72 9.77 -6.02
CA THR A 259 9.76 8.32 -5.87
C THR A 259 9.31 7.61 -7.14
N PHE A 260 8.25 8.10 -7.80
CA PHE A 260 7.68 7.49 -9.02
C PHE A 260 8.02 8.24 -10.31
N SER A 261 9.05 9.08 -10.33
CA SER A 261 9.41 9.90 -11.50
C SER A 261 9.59 9.09 -12.78
N GLU A 262 10.21 7.91 -12.68
CA GLU A 262 10.49 7.02 -13.82
C GLU A 262 9.22 6.34 -14.35
N ILE A 263 8.27 6.04 -13.46
CA ILE A 263 7.03 5.38 -13.82
C ILE A 263 6.05 6.40 -14.37
N PHE A 264 5.69 7.44 -13.61
CA PHE A 264 4.61 8.33 -14.02
C PHE A 264 5.06 9.35 -15.05
N GLY A 265 6.28 9.88 -14.93
CA GLY A 265 6.85 10.86 -15.86
C GLY A 265 5.97 12.09 -16.12
N GLY A 266 6.42 12.93 -17.06
CA GLY A 266 5.67 14.08 -17.57
C GLY A 266 5.58 15.28 -16.63
N ASP A 267 4.87 16.31 -17.08
CA ASP A 267 4.64 17.52 -16.29
C ASP A 267 3.89 17.17 -15.00
N VAL A 268 4.51 17.48 -13.86
CA VAL A 268 3.83 17.41 -12.56
C VAL A 268 2.64 18.37 -12.65
N PRO A 269 1.40 17.91 -12.40
CA PRO A 269 0.24 18.76 -12.55
C PRO A 269 0.41 20.03 -11.71
N GLU A 270 0.38 21.18 -12.39
CA GLU A 270 0.51 22.49 -11.76
C GLU A 270 -0.54 22.64 -10.65
N GLY A 271 -0.13 23.16 -9.49
CA GLY A 271 -1.03 23.46 -8.38
C GLY A 271 -0.52 22.98 -7.02
N VAL A 272 -1.45 22.81 -6.08
CA VAL A 272 -1.19 22.43 -4.67
C VAL A 272 -1.62 20.99 -4.36
N TYR A 273 -2.23 20.31 -5.33
CA TYR A 273 -2.83 18.98 -5.17
C TYR A 273 -1.93 17.89 -5.75
N GLY A 274 -2.02 16.69 -5.17
CA GLY A 274 -1.41 15.48 -5.69
C GLY A 274 -2.00 15.07 -7.04
N ARG A 275 -1.23 14.30 -7.81
CA ARG A 275 -1.54 13.92 -9.20
C ARG A 275 -2.89 13.24 -9.40
N PHE A 276 -3.34 12.49 -8.39
CA PHE A 276 -4.55 11.70 -8.48
C PHE A 276 -5.77 12.38 -7.86
N VAL A 277 -5.64 13.59 -7.30
CA VAL A 277 -6.75 14.31 -6.69
C VAL A 277 -7.80 14.70 -7.75
N PRO A 278 -9.06 14.26 -7.58
CA PRO A 278 -10.20 14.60 -8.41
C PRO A 278 -10.43 16.10 -8.48
N ASP A 279 -10.96 16.58 -9.59
CA ASP A 279 -11.26 18.00 -9.74
C ASP A 279 -12.39 18.43 -8.78
N LEU A 280 -13.25 17.49 -8.38
CA LEU A 280 -14.29 17.69 -7.36
C LEU A 280 -13.72 18.15 -6.00
N PHE A 281 -12.52 17.70 -5.62
CA PHE A 281 -11.92 18.03 -4.31
C PHE A 281 -10.98 19.23 -4.34
N LYS A 282 -10.81 19.86 -5.51
CA LYS A 282 -9.99 21.06 -5.63
C LYS A 282 -10.82 22.28 -5.23
N SER A 283 -10.21 23.18 -4.46
CA SER A 283 -10.88 24.37 -3.94
C SER A 283 -11.22 25.37 -5.05
N HIS A 284 -10.32 25.53 -6.02
CA HIS A 284 -10.46 26.47 -7.14
C HIS A 284 -11.56 26.10 -8.14
N THR A 285 -11.93 24.82 -8.26
CA THR A 285 -13.01 24.35 -9.14
C THR A 285 -14.40 24.62 -8.55
N ASN A 286 -14.50 24.83 -7.24
CA ASN A 286 -15.77 24.99 -6.54
C ASN A 286 -16.01 26.41 -5.98
N ASN A 287 -15.22 27.41 -6.40
CA ASN A 287 -15.30 28.80 -5.92
C ASN A 287 -15.21 28.96 -4.38
N PHE A 288 -14.63 27.98 -3.67
CA PHE A 288 -14.29 28.13 -2.26
C PHE A 288 -12.88 28.73 -2.19
N SER A 289 -12.76 30.06 -2.27
CA SER A 289 -11.54 30.74 -1.81
C SER A 289 -11.62 30.91 -0.30
N PHE A 290 -10.64 30.37 0.40
CA PHE A 290 -10.37 30.77 1.78
C PHE A 290 -9.33 31.89 1.69
N ASP A 291 -9.80 33.14 1.71
CA ASP A 291 -8.92 34.28 1.87
C ASP A 291 -8.41 34.24 3.31
N PHE A 292 -7.11 33.96 3.47
CA PHE A 292 -6.39 34.03 4.75
C PHE A 292 -5.75 35.40 4.94
#